data_AF-A0A9D1WLK1-F1
#
_entry.id   AF-A0A9D1WLK1-F1
#
_cell.length_a   1.000
_cell.length_b   1.000
_cell.length_c   1.000
_cell.angle_alpha   90.00
_cell.angle_beta   90.00
_cell.angle_gamma   90.00
#
_symmetry.space_group_name_H-M   'P 1'
#
loop_
_entity.id
_entity.type
_entity.pdbx_description
1 polymer ?
#
loop_
_entity_poly.entity_id
_entity_poly.type
_entity_poly.pdbx_seq_one_letter_code
_entity_poly.pdbx_strand_id
1 'polypeptide(L)'
;MSVRPKTHTTGPKPPFWRDRAKRALIFQALLIVAVAAFLLFIIGNTQANLSARGITTGFGFLTNTAGFGIVQSLVDYSSQSSYGRTFVVGLLNTLVVSALGVLAATVIGFTVGIARLSPNWLIARLASGYIEIFRNIPLLLQIFFWYFAVLRAMPSARDSYSLGEVVFLNVRGLYLPEPLFESGFGLIPLAFGIAVVASIVLILWNRRRHIDTGQRLPVGWISLGLIVGLPLLVLLISGVPVTWDVPELKGFNFRGGVTV
;
A
#
# COMPACT_ATOMS: atom_id res chain seq x y z
N MET A 1 -72.33 11.57 -26.62
CA MET A 1 -71.82 11.78 -27.99
C MET A 1 -70.40 11.23 -28.05
N SER A 2 -70.17 10.10 -28.74
CA SER A 2 -68.92 9.32 -28.70
C SER A 2 -67.85 9.88 -29.63
N VAL A 3 -66.66 10.20 -29.10
CA VAL A 3 -65.48 10.60 -29.86
C VAL A 3 -64.87 9.36 -30.53
N ARG A 4 -64.79 9.35 -31.87
CA ARG A 4 -64.11 8.28 -32.63
C ARG A 4 -62.59 8.39 -32.47
N PRO A 5 -61.86 7.27 -32.36
CA PRO A 5 -60.40 7.29 -32.29
C PRO A 5 -59.83 7.66 -33.66
N LYS A 6 -58.86 8.59 -33.69
CA LYS A 6 -58.13 8.93 -34.91
C LYS A 6 -57.15 7.79 -35.24
N THR A 7 -57.41 7.10 -36.35
CA THR A 7 -56.47 6.14 -36.93
C THR A 7 -55.31 6.90 -37.57
N HIS A 8 -54.12 6.84 -36.96
CA HIS A 8 -52.90 7.34 -37.58
C HIS A 8 -52.49 6.40 -38.72
N THR A 9 -52.72 6.82 -39.96
CA THR A 9 -52.17 6.15 -41.14
C THR A 9 -50.66 6.35 -41.15
N THR A 10 -49.88 5.30 -40.90
CA THR A 10 -48.43 5.32 -41.05
C THR A 10 -48.10 5.43 -42.54
N GLY A 11 -47.64 6.61 -42.96
CA GLY A 11 -47.13 6.81 -44.33
C GLY A 11 -45.97 5.86 -44.66
N PRO A 12 -45.66 5.65 -45.95
CA PRO A 12 -44.61 4.74 -46.38
C PRO A 12 -43.27 5.07 -45.70
N LYS A 13 -42.59 4.05 -45.15
CA LYS A 13 -41.29 4.23 -44.48
C LYS A 13 -40.35 4.99 -45.42
N PRO A 14 -39.70 6.08 -44.97
CA PRO A 14 -38.80 6.84 -45.82
C PRO A 14 -37.67 5.93 -46.32
N PRO A 15 -37.19 6.14 -47.57
CA PRO A 15 -36.06 5.39 -48.10
C PRO A 15 -34.87 5.42 -47.15
N PHE A 16 -34.08 4.35 -47.09
CA PHE A 16 -32.99 4.15 -46.12
C PHE A 16 -32.03 5.37 -46.01
N TRP A 17 -31.74 6.02 -47.14
CA TRP A 17 -30.88 7.20 -47.27
C TRP A 17 -31.52 8.55 -46.88
N ARG A 18 -32.84 8.61 -46.70
CA ARG A 18 -33.58 9.82 -46.26
C ARG A 18 -34.00 9.76 -44.79
N ASP A 19 -33.91 8.59 -44.17
CA ASP A 19 -34.17 8.39 -42.75
C ASP A 19 -33.09 9.12 -41.91
N ARG A 20 -33.54 10.05 -41.05
CA ARG A 20 -32.67 10.90 -40.23
C ARG A 20 -31.79 10.07 -39.29
N ALA A 21 -32.33 8.98 -38.72
CA ALA A 21 -31.59 8.14 -37.78
C ALA A 21 -30.47 7.36 -38.49
N LYS A 22 -30.74 6.83 -39.69
CA LYS A 22 -29.76 6.07 -40.48
C LYS A 22 -28.66 6.96 -41.06
N ARG A 23 -29.00 8.16 -41.54
CA ARG A 23 -28.00 9.16 -41.97
C ARG A 23 -27.10 9.58 -40.81
N ALA A 24 -27.67 9.80 -39.63
CA ALA A 24 -26.88 10.15 -38.44
C ALA A 24 -25.86 9.04 -38.10
N LEU A 25 -26.28 7.77 -38.15
CA LEU A 25 -25.37 6.63 -37.96
C LEU A 25 -24.26 6.57 -39.02
N ILE A 26 -24.58 6.84 -40.30
CA ILE A 26 -23.59 6.87 -41.38
C ILE A 26 -22.56 7.98 -41.15
N PHE A 27 -23.00 9.19 -40.80
CA PHE A 27 -22.07 10.29 -40.52
C PHE A 27 -21.23 10.07 -39.26
N GLN A 28 -21.80 9.45 -38.22
CA GLN A 28 -21.04 9.04 -37.03
C GLN A 28 -19.99 7.98 -37.39
N ALA A 29 -20.35 6.96 -38.17
CA ALA A 29 -19.41 5.94 -38.62
C ALA A 29 -18.28 6.56 -39.47
N LEU A 30 -18.61 7.43 -40.43
CA LEU A 30 -17.63 8.16 -41.22
C LEU A 30 -16.71 9.03 -40.37
N LEU A 31 -17.27 9.72 -39.36
CA LEU A 31 -16.48 10.53 -38.43
C LEU A 31 -15.52 9.67 -37.61
N ILE A 32 -15.98 8.52 -37.08
CA ILE A 32 -15.14 7.59 -36.32
C ILE A 32 -14.01 7.06 -37.22
N VAL A 33 -14.31 6.66 -38.45
CA VAL A 33 -13.30 6.19 -39.41
C VAL A 33 -12.30 7.30 -39.74
N ALA A 34 -12.77 8.52 -40.00
CA ALA A 34 -11.90 9.67 -40.28
C ALA A 34 -10.99 9.99 -39.09
N VAL A 35 -11.52 9.99 -37.87
CA VAL A 35 -10.74 10.22 -36.64
C VAL A 35 -9.74 9.09 -36.42
N ALA A 36 -10.14 7.82 -36.59
CA ALA A 36 -9.24 6.69 -36.45
C ALA A 36 -8.12 6.73 -37.49
N ALA A 37 -8.43 7.01 -38.76
CA ALA A 37 -7.43 7.17 -39.82
C ALA A 37 -6.46 8.32 -39.53
N PHE A 38 -6.98 9.46 -39.05
CA PHE A 38 -6.15 10.60 -38.65
C PHE A 38 -5.23 10.27 -37.48
N LEU A 39 -5.73 9.58 -36.45
CA LEU A 39 -4.92 9.14 -35.31
C LEU A 39 -3.84 8.14 -35.71
N LEU A 40 -4.19 7.14 -36.53
CA LEU A 40 -3.23 6.17 -37.05
C LEU A 40 -2.15 6.85 -37.89
N PHE A 41 -2.51 7.84 -38.71
CA PHE A 41 -1.56 8.62 -39.49
C PHE A 41 -0.60 9.40 -38.59
N ILE A 42 -1.10 10.11 -37.58
CA ILE A 42 -0.24 10.86 -36.64
C ILE A 42 0.66 9.91 -35.86
N ILE A 43 0.12 8.85 -35.27
CA ILE A 43 0.90 7.90 -34.46
C ILE A 43 2.00 7.26 -35.32
N GLY A 44 1.66 6.79 -36.52
CA GLY A 44 2.63 6.20 -37.44
C GLY A 44 3.72 7.19 -37.85
N ASN A 45 3.35 8.41 -38.22
CA ASN A 45 4.31 9.45 -38.59
C ASN A 45 5.22 9.83 -37.41
N THR A 46 4.66 10.01 -36.21
CA THR A 46 5.43 10.31 -35.00
C THR A 46 6.38 9.16 -34.65
N GLN A 47 5.91 7.92 -34.68
CA GLN A 47 6.75 6.75 -34.38
C GLN A 47 7.91 6.64 -35.38
N ALA A 48 7.67 6.82 -36.67
CA ALA A 48 8.70 6.80 -37.71
C ALA A 48 9.74 7.91 -37.53
N ASN A 49 9.30 9.13 -37.19
CA ASN A 49 10.20 10.25 -36.92
C ASN A 49 11.03 10.03 -35.64
N LEU A 50 10.45 9.42 -34.61
CA LEU A 50 11.15 9.12 -33.35
C LEU A 50 12.15 7.98 -33.53
N SER A 51 11.79 6.91 -34.24
CA SER A 51 12.70 5.80 -34.53
C SER A 51 13.87 6.23 -35.41
N ALA A 52 13.63 7.12 -36.40
CA ALA A 52 14.69 7.68 -37.23
C ALA A 52 15.72 8.52 -36.43
N ARG A 53 15.32 9.01 -35.25
CA ARG A 53 16.18 9.75 -34.31
C ARG A 53 16.77 8.88 -33.20
N GLY A 54 16.58 7.56 -33.27
CA GLY A 54 17.05 6.61 -32.25
C GLY A 54 16.30 6.72 -30.91
N ILE A 55 15.14 7.39 -30.87
CA ILE A 55 14.31 7.49 -29.67
C ILE A 55 13.43 6.25 -29.60
N THR A 56 13.76 5.34 -28.69
CA THR A 56 12.94 4.16 -28.40
C THR A 56 11.65 4.60 -27.69
N THR A 57 10.51 4.42 -28.34
CA THR A 57 9.18 4.72 -27.78
C THR A 57 8.51 3.46 -27.25
N GLY A 58 7.55 3.61 -26.32
CA GLY A 58 6.78 2.51 -25.76
C GLY A 58 7.31 2.01 -24.41
N PHE A 59 6.84 0.83 -23.99
CA PHE A 59 7.09 0.26 -22.66
C PHE A 59 8.28 -0.71 -22.59
N GLY A 60 9.05 -0.86 -23.68
CA GLY A 60 10.21 -1.75 -23.71
C GLY A 60 11.29 -1.40 -22.67
N PHE A 61 11.34 -0.15 -22.21
CA PHE A 61 12.25 0.24 -21.13
C PHE A 61 11.94 -0.47 -19.81
N LEU A 62 10.70 -0.92 -19.58
CA LEU A 62 10.32 -1.58 -18.33
C LEU A 62 11.07 -2.89 -18.10
N THR A 63 11.56 -3.55 -19.16
CA THR A 63 12.34 -4.78 -19.06
C THR A 63 13.84 -4.54 -18.93
N ASN A 64 14.32 -3.31 -19.22
CA ASN A 64 15.72 -2.97 -19.10
C ASN A 64 16.13 -2.86 -17.63
N THR A 65 17.36 -3.25 -17.31
CA THR A 65 17.94 -3.14 -15.97
C THR A 65 18.03 -1.68 -15.52
N ALA A 66 17.57 -1.39 -14.31
CA ALA A 66 17.54 -0.04 -13.76
C ALA A 66 18.92 0.49 -13.37
N GLY A 67 19.80 -0.38 -12.83
CA GLY A 67 21.19 -0.05 -12.52
C GLY A 67 21.40 0.71 -11.20
N PHE A 68 20.35 0.95 -10.40
CA PHE A 68 20.44 1.64 -9.11
C PHE A 68 19.69 0.91 -8.00
N GLY A 69 20.20 1.04 -6.76
CA GLY A 69 19.57 0.50 -5.56
C GLY A 69 18.44 1.39 -5.04
N ILE A 70 17.47 0.79 -4.35
CA ILE A 70 16.43 1.49 -3.61
C ILE A 70 16.62 1.11 -2.13
N VAL A 71 16.62 2.09 -1.23
CA VAL A 71 16.90 1.88 0.20
C VAL A 71 15.84 1.00 0.85
N GLN A 72 14.57 1.33 0.64
CA GLN A 72 13.43 0.58 1.16
C GLN A 72 12.72 -0.15 0.03
N SER A 73 12.55 -1.47 0.14
CA SER A 73 11.79 -2.26 -0.82
C SER A 73 10.91 -3.28 -0.10
N LEU A 74 9.61 -3.24 -0.37
CA LEU A 74 8.62 -4.16 0.18
C LEU A 74 8.57 -5.53 -0.54
N VAL A 75 9.27 -5.64 -1.66
CA VAL A 75 9.42 -6.85 -2.47
C VAL A 75 10.88 -6.96 -2.90
N ASP A 76 11.37 -8.17 -3.18
CA ASP A 76 12.79 -8.38 -3.49
C ASP A 76 13.25 -7.42 -4.59
N TYR A 77 14.31 -6.67 -4.35
CA TYR A 77 14.82 -5.71 -5.30
C TYR A 77 16.34 -5.66 -5.24
N SER A 78 16.97 -5.57 -6.41
CA SER A 78 18.39 -5.33 -6.54
C SER A 78 18.65 -4.32 -7.64
N SER A 79 19.87 -3.79 -7.73
CA SER A 79 20.27 -2.90 -8.83
C SER A 79 20.23 -3.58 -10.21
N GLN A 80 20.17 -4.92 -10.24
CA GLN A 80 20.02 -5.72 -11.47
C GLN A 80 18.55 -5.86 -11.91
N SER A 81 17.60 -5.46 -11.06
CA SER A 81 16.18 -5.49 -11.38
C SER A 81 15.82 -4.56 -12.53
N SER A 82 14.75 -4.93 -13.25
CA SER A 82 14.22 -4.13 -14.35
C SER A 82 13.49 -2.85 -13.89
N TYR A 83 13.40 -1.83 -14.73
CA TYR A 83 12.63 -0.59 -14.44
C TYR A 83 11.15 -0.86 -14.08
N GLY A 84 10.53 -1.89 -14.66
CA GLY A 84 9.16 -2.28 -14.31
C GLY A 84 9.05 -2.72 -12.86
N ARG A 85 10.05 -3.44 -12.35
CA ARG A 85 10.14 -3.82 -10.93
C ARG A 85 10.43 -2.61 -10.05
N THR A 86 11.29 -1.70 -10.47
CA THR A 86 11.52 -0.41 -9.80
C THR A 86 10.22 0.39 -9.67
N PHE A 87 9.40 0.44 -10.72
CA PHE A 87 8.10 1.12 -10.69
C PHE A 87 7.16 0.49 -9.65
N VAL A 88 7.08 -0.85 -9.58
CA VAL A 88 6.28 -1.55 -8.57
C VAL A 88 6.77 -1.22 -7.16
N VAL A 89 8.09 -1.25 -6.91
CA VAL A 89 8.66 -0.88 -5.61
C VAL A 89 8.31 0.57 -5.25
N GLY A 90 8.48 1.51 -6.18
CA GLY A 90 8.15 2.92 -5.97
C GLY A 90 6.66 3.16 -5.70
N LEU A 91 5.79 2.44 -6.41
CA LEU A 91 4.35 2.47 -6.20
C LEU A 91 3.98 1.94 -4.80
N LEU A 92 4.51 0.78 -4.41
CA LEU A 92 4.26 0.19 -3.10
C LEU A 92 4.73 1.10 -1.96
N ASN A 93 5.93 1.68 -2.09
CA ASN A 93 6.45 2.63 -1.10
C ASN A 93 5.56 3.87 -1.00
N THR A 94 5.10 4.41 -2.14
CA THR A 94 4.20 5.57 -2.15
C THR A 94 2.87 5.25 -1.48
N LEU A 95 2.31 4.07 -1.73
CA LEU A 95 1.07 3.62 -1.08
C LEU A 95 1.25 3.49 0.43
N VAL A 96 2.34 2.87 0.88
CA VAL A 96 2.63 2.72 2.32
C VAL A 96 2.85 4.07 2.99
N VAL A 97 3.72 4.90 2.44
CA VAL A 97 4.01 6.24 2.99
C VAL A 97 2.75 7.11 3.01
N SER A 98 1.94 7.07 1.96
CA SER A 98 0.68 7.83 1.90
C SER A 98 -0.35 7.31 2.89
N ALA A 99 -0.49 5.99 3.03
CA ALA A 99 -1.42 5.40 4.00
C ALA A 99 -1.04 5.74 5.44
N LEU A 100 0.23 5.56 5.80
CA LEU A 100 0.75 5.93 7.12
C LEU A 100 0.65 7.44 7.37
N GLY A 101 0.97 8.25 6.35
CA GLY A 101 0.85 9.70 6.40
C GLY A 101 -0.59 10.17 6.62
N VAL A 102 -1.57 9.61 5.89
CA VAL A 102 -2.99 9.91 6.08
C VAL A 102 -3.46 9.50 7.47
N LEU A 103 -3.08 8.31 7.94
CA LEU A 103 -3.44 7.84 9.28
C LEU A 103 -2.90 8.79 10.36
N ALA A 104 -1.60 9.09 10.33
CA ALA A 104 -0.95 9.97 11.29
C ALA A 104 -1.51 11.41 11.23
N ALA A 105 -1.66 11.96 10.02
CA ALA A 105 -2.23 13.29 9.82
C ALA A 105 -3.68 13.38 10.29
N THR A 106 -4.47 12.31 10.13
CA THR A 106 -5.85 12.27 10.64
C THR A 106 -5.86 12.30 12.16
N VAL A 107 -5.05 11.47 12.82
CA VAL A 107 -4.99 11.42 14.29
C VAL A 107 -4.52 12.76 14.86
N ILE A 108 -3.40 13.29 14.36
CA ILE A 108 -2.81 14.55 14.83
C ILE A 108 -3.75 15.72 14.48
N GLY A 109 -4.18 15.82 13.23
CA GLY A 109 -5.03 16.91 12.75
C GLY A 109 -6.39 16.96 13.46
N PHE A 110 -7.00 15.79 13.71
CA PHE A 110 -8.25 15.71 14.46
C PHE A 110 -8.06 16.11 15.92
N THR A 111 -7.01 15.59 16.57
CA THR A 111 -6.69 15.92 17.98
C THR A 111 -6.43 17.41 18.16
N VAL A 112 -5.58 18.00 17.31
CA VAL A 112 -5.26 19.43 17.35
C VAL A 112 -6.49 20.27 16.96
N GLY A 113 -7.30 19.80 16.00
CA GLY A 113 -8.54 20.44 15.60
C GLY A 113 -9.55 20.56 16.75
N ILE A 114 -9.72 19.50 17.54
CA ILE A 114 -10.54 19.53 18.76
C ILE A 114 -9.90 20.44 19.81
N ALA A 115 -8.58 20.32 20.04
CA ALA A 115 -7.87 21.12 21.03
C ALA A 115 -8.04 22.63 20.78
N ARG A 116 -8.13 23.05 19.51
CA ARG A 116 -8.41 24.45 19.14
C ARG A 116 -9.79 24.95 19.59
N LEU A 117 -10.78 24.07 19.71
CA LEU A 117 -12.13 24.40 20.21
C LEU A 117 -12.24 24.30 21.73
N SER A 118 -11.16 23.95 22.43
CA SER A 118 -11.15 23.82 23.88
C SER A 118 -11.49 25.16 24.56
N PRO A 119 -12.33 25.16 25.61
CA PRO A 119 -12.56 26.36 26.42
C PRO A 119 -11.30 26.80 27.19
N ASN A 120 -10.28 25.94 27.29
CA ASN A 120 -9.00 26.31 27.88
C ASN A 120 -8.19 27.18 26.89
N TRP A 121 -8.03 28.46 27.23
CA TRP A 121 -7.32 29.45 26.43
C TRP A 121 -5.90 29.00 26.02
N LEU A 122 -5.14 28.37 26.93
CA LEU A 122 -3.77 27.95 26.64
C LEU A 122 -3.74 26.86 25.58
N ILE A 123 -4.58 25.83 25.73
CA ILE A 123 -4.68 24.72 24.77
C ILE A 123 -5.13 25.24 23.40
N ALA A 124 -6.16 26.10 23.38
CA ALA A 124 -6.67 26.68 22.14
C ALA A 124 -5.61 27.53 21.41
N ARG A 125 -4.78 28.28 22.15
CA ARG A 125 -3.70 29.08 21.56
C ARG A 125 -2.50 28.26 21.10
N LEU A 126 -2.08 27.25 21.85
CA LEU A 126 -1.03 26.33 21.40
C LEU A 126 -1.45 25.59 20.13
N ALA A 127 -2.69 25.07 20.09
CA ALA A 127 -3.24 24.42 18.90
C ALA A 127 -3.33 25.38 17.71
N SER A 128 -3.76 26.62 17.93
CA SER A 128 -3.82 27.64 16.87
C SER A 128 -2.42 27.98 16.33
N GLY A 129 -1.44 28.15 17.23
CA GLY A 129 -0.05 28.40 16.84
C GLY A 129 0.54 27.26 16.01
N TYR A 130 0.33 26.01 16.42
CA TYR A 130 0.71 24.84 15.63
C TYR A 130 0.08 24.88 14.23
N ILE A 131 -1.24 25.07 14.14
CA ILE A 131 -1.95 25.08 12.86
C ILE A 131 -1.44 26.21 11.96
N GLU A 132 -1.30 27.42 12.48
CA GLU A 132 -0.83 28.58 11.72
C GLU A 132 0.60 28.40 11.21
N ILE A 133 1.52 27.90 12.05
CA ILE A 133 2.91 27.64 11.64
C ILE A 133 2.94 26.63 10.48
N PHE A 134 2.34 25.46 10.64
CA PHE A 134 2.45 24.39 9.64
C PHE A 134 1.66 24.67 8.36
N ARG A 135 0.60 25.49 8.42
CA ARG A 135 -0.17 25.88 7.22
C ARG A 135 0.44 27.06 6.47
N ASN A 136 1.20 27.93 7.14
CA ASN A 136 1.76 29.14 6.52
C ASN A 136 3.23 28.98 6.08
N ILE A 137 3.97 28.01 6.62
CA ILE A 137 5.34 27.73 6.19
C ILE A 137 5.33 26.97 4.84
N PRO A 138 6.02 27.47 3.79
CA PRO A 138 6.14 26.77 2.52
C PRO A 138 6.68 25.34 2.68
N LEU A 139 6.05 24.37 2.01
CA LEU A 139 6.48 22.97 2.10
C LEU A 139 7.96 22.78 1.77
N LEU A 140 8.48 23.54 0.79
CA LEU A 140 9.89 23.50 0.42
C LEU A 140 10.81 23.87 1.59
N LEU A 141 10.45 24.89 2.38
CA LEU A 141 11.22 25.29 3.56
C LEU A 141 11.19 24.19 4.63
N GLN A 142 10.06 23.51 4.79
CA GLN A 142 9.96 22.36 5.69
C GLN A 142 10.88 21.22 5.24
N ILE A 143 10.87 20.88 3.95
CA ILE A 143 11.76 19.85 3.38
C ILE A 143 13.23 20.22 3.62
N PHE A 144 13.62 21.47 3.38
CA PHE A 144 14.98 21.92 3.66
C PHE A 144 15.35 21.87 5.13
N PHE A 145 14.44 22.26 6.03
CA PHE A 145 14.68 22.13 7.47
C PHE A 145 14.92 20.67 7.85
N TRP A 146 14.04 19.75 7.47
CA TRP A 146 14.19 18.33 7.80
C TRP A 146 15.47 17.73 7.19
N TYR A 147 15.84 18.11 5.97
CA TYR A 147 17.06 17.63 5.36
C TYR A 147 18.33 18.19 6.02
N PHE A 148 18.44 19.51 6.16
CA PHE A 148 19.66 20.16 6.61
C PHE A 148 19.84 20.22 8.13
N ALA A 149 18.76 20.40 8.88
CA ALA A 149 18.83 20.49 10.34
C ALA A 149 18.78 19.12 11.02
N VAL A 150 17.99 18.18 10.47
CA VAL A 150 17.76 16.87 11.11
C VAL A 150 18.58 15.77 10.44
N LEU A 151 18.34 15.48 9.15
CA LEU A 151 19.03 14.37 8.48
C LEU A 151 20.53 14.59 8.37
N ARG A 152 20.99 15.78 8.02
CA ARG A 152 22.43 16.07 7.90
C ARG A 152 23.17 16.10 9.25
N ALA A 153 22.45 16.25 10.35
CA ALA A 153 23.01 16.14 11.70
C ALA A 153 23.18 14.67 12.15
N MET A 154 22.56 13.71 11.45
CA MET A 154 22.77 12.28 11.71
C MET A 154 24.16 11.82 11.27
N PRO A 155 24.71 10.79 11.94
CA PRO A 155 26.04 10.27 11.62
C PRO A 155 26.11 9.62 10.24
N SER A 156 27.34 9.45 9.77
CA SER A 156 27.65 8.65 8.59
C SER A 156 27.33 7.17 8.83
N ALA A 157 27.23 6.36 7.77
CA ALA A 157 26.98 4.93 7.92
C ALA A 157 28.08 4.21 8.75
N ARG A 158 29.32 4.71 8.74
CA ARG A 158 30.42 4.11 9.52
C ARG A 158 30.33 4.43 11.01
N ASP A 159 29.81 5.61 11.33
CA ASP A 159 29.71 6.13 12.69
C ASP A 159 28.27 6.03 13.22
N SER A 160 27.50 5.06 12.68
CA SER A 160 26.07 4.92 12.97
C SER A 160 25.84 4.79 14.47
N TYR A 161 24.76 5.41 14.96
CA TYR A 161 24.30 5.13 16.31
C TYR A 161 23.85 3.68 16.37
N SER A 162 24.47 2.88 17.23
CA SER A 162 24.11 1.49 17.47
C SER A 162 23.36 1.35 18.79
N LEU A 163 22.29 0.56 18.79
CA LEU A 163 21.59 0.13 19.99
C LEU A 163 21.79 -1.38 20.14
N GLY A 164 22.64 -1.77 21.08
CA GLY A 164 22.94 -3.17 21.37
C GLY A 164 23.52 -3.96 20.19
N GLU A 165 24.19 -3.28 19.26
CA GLU A 165 24.79 -3.86 18.03
C GLU A 165 23.78 -4.56 17.08
N VAL A 166 22.48 -4.37 17.31
CA VAL A 166 21.40 -5.00 16.53
C VAL A 166 20.59 -3.99 15.71
N VAL A 167 20.51 -2.75 16.18
CA VAL A 167 19.79 -1.66 15.51
C VAL A 167 20.76 -0.53 15.22
N PHE A 168 20.74 -0.03 13.99
CA PHE A 168 21.63 1.04 13.54
C PHE A 168 20.85 2.20 12.95
N LEU A 169 21.18 3.43 13.37
CA LEU A 169 20.59 4.65 12.85
C LEU A 169 21.66 5.57 12.28
N ASN A 170 21.47 5.99 11.03
CA ASN A 170 22.35 6.95 10.36
C ASN A 170 21.60 7.77 9.31
N VAL A 171 22.30 8.67 8.62
CA VAL A 171 21.74 9.54 7.58
C VAL A 171 21.06 8.79 6.41
N ARG A 172 21.33 7.49 6.23
CA ARG A 172 20.74 6.66 5.16
C ARG A 172 19.48 5.92 5.60
N GLY A 173 19.16 5.89 6.89
CA GLY A 173 17.96 5.24 7.41
C GLY A 173 18.18 4.51 8.73
N LEU A 174 17.13 3.81 9.15
CA LEU A 174 17.10 2.93 10.32
C LEU A 174 17.21 1.48 9.85
N TYR A 175 18.17 0.75 10.38
CA TYR A 175 18.41 -0.67 10.10
C TYR A 175 17.99 -1.49 11.30
N LEU A 176 17.09 -2.45 11.07
CA LEU A 176 16.49 -3.33 12.07
C LEU A 176 16.76 -4.79 11.72
N PRO A 177 16.85 -5.70 12.71
CA PRO A 177 17.00 -7.12 12.44
C PRO A 177 15.75 -7.67 11.75
N GLU A 178 15.94 -8.39 10.63
CA GLU A 178 14.85 -9.01 9.90
C GLU A 178 14.59 -10.43 10.43
N PRO A 179 13.35 -10.78 10.78
CA PRO A 179 13.03 -12.15 11.13
C PRO A 179 12.99 -13.02 9.86
N LEU A 180 13.88 -13.99 9.78
CA LEU A 180 13.89 -15.02 8.74
C LEU A 180 13.11 -16.24 9.24
N PHE A 181 12.01 -16.55 8.54
CA PHE A 181 11.17 -17.70 8.85
C PHE A 181 11.70 -18.95 8.16
N GLU A 182 12.12 -19.94 8.95
CA GLU A 182 12.67 -21.19 8.45
C GLU A 182 11.59 -22.25 8.19
N SER A 183 12.01 -23.37 7.59
CA SER A 183 11.15 -24.55 7.42
C SER A 183 10.60 -25.01 8.76
N GLY A 184 9.27 -25.12 8.87
CA GLY A 184 8.58 -25.49 10.10
C GLY A 184 7.88 -24.33 10.81
N PHE A 185 8.22 -23.07 10.50
CA PHE A 185 7.51 -21.91 11.07
C PHE A 185 6.01 -21.97 10.83
N GLY A 186 5.57 -22.44 9.65
CA GLY A 186 4.15 -22.58 9.29
C GLY A 186 3.33 -23.51 10.21
N LEU A 187 3.98 -24.40 10.97
CA LEU A 187 3.30 -25.26 11.94
C LEU A 187 2.81 -24.47 13.16
N ILE A 188 3.50 -23.40 13.55
CA ILE A 188 3.16 -22.57 14.71
C ILE A 188 1.83 -21.80 14.51
N PRO A 189 1.62 -21.02 13.42
CA PRO A 189 0.33 -20.37 13.18
C PRO A 189 -0.78 -21.38 12.89
N LEU A 190 -0.47 -22.53 12.30
CA LEU A 190 -1.45 -23.62 12.13
C LEU A 190 -1.90 -24.16 13.50
N ALA A 191 -0.96 -24.44 14.40
CA ALA A 191 -1.23 -24.87 15.76
C ALA A 191 -2.06 -23.83 16.52
N PHE A 192 -1.71 -22.55 16.38
CA PHE A 192 -2.51 -21.45 16.94
C PHE A 192 -3.94 -21.44 16.38
N GLY A 193 -4.10 -21.61 15.07
CA GLY A 193 -5.42 -21.72 14.42
C GLY A 193 -6.24 -22.90 14.95
N ILE A 194 -5.62 -24.08 15.07
CA ILE A 194 -6.26 -25.28 15.65
C ILE A 194 -6.67 -25.01 17.10
N ALA A 195 -5.81 -24.37 17.89
CA ALA A 195 -6.10 -24.03 19.27
C ALA A 195 -7.27 -23.05 19.42
N VAL A 196 -7.36 -22.06 18.53
CA VAL A 196 -8.49 -21.12 18.48
C VAL A 196 -9.79 -21.86 18.13
N VAL A 197 -9.77 -22.70 17.09
CA VAL A 197 -10.95 -23.49 16.68
C VAL A 197 -11.38 -24.43 17.81
N ALA A 198 -10.44 -25.17 18.42
CA ALA A 198 -10.71 -26.05 19.56
C ALA A 198 -11.28 -25.28 20.75
N SER A 199 -10.75 -24.08 21.03
CA SER A 199 -11.27 -23.19 22.09
C SER A 199 -12.69 -22.72 21.80
N ILE A 200 -13.01 -22.37 20.55
CA ILE A 200 -14.37 -21.99 20.15
C ILE A 200 -15.32 -23.18 20.32
N VAL A 201 -14.95 -24.37 19.83
CA VAL A 201 -15.76 -25.58 19.99
C VAL A 201 -16.00 -25.91 21.46
N LEU A 202 -14.96 -25.80 22.31
CA LEU A 202 -15.04 -26.02 23.74
C LEU A 202 -16.00 -25.03 24.41
N ILE A 203 -15.95 -23.74 24.03
CA ILE A 203 -16.86 -22.70 24.53
C ILE A 203 -18.30 -22.99 24.12
N LEU A 204 -18.54 -23.33 22.84
CA LEU A 204 -19.87 -23.63 22.33
C LEU A 204 -20.46 -24.89 22.98
N TRP A 205 -19.65 -25.93 23.14
CA TRP A 205 -20.05 -27.17 23.81
C TRP A 205 -20.34 -26.96 25.29
N ASN A 206 -19.49 -26.21 26.01
CA ASN A 206 -19.70 -25.94 27.42
C ASN A 206 -20.93 -25.05 27.67
N ARG A 207 -21.27 -24.13 26.75
CA ARG A 207 -22.53 -23.36 26.84
C ARG A 207 -23.74 -24.28 26.79
N ARG A 208 -23.78 -25.23 25.85
CA ARG A 208 -24.86 -26.23 25.75
C ARG A 208 -24.92 -27.11 27.00
N ARG A 209 -23.77 -27.64 27.43
CA ARG A 209 -23.65 -28.45 28.64
C ARG A 209 -24.09 -27.70 29.90
N HIS A 210 -23.78 -26.41 30.02
CA HIS A 210 -24.17 -25.60 31.18
C HIS A 210 -25.70 -25.43 31.27
N ILE A 211 -26.37 -25.28 30.13
CA ILE A 211 -27.84 -25.21 30.06
C ILE A 211 -28.46 -26.56 30.50
N ASP A 212 -27.89 -27.68 30.04
CA ASP A 212 -28.46 -29.01 30.31
C ASP A 212 -28.14 -29.56 31.71
N THR A 213 -26.94 -29.28 32.24
CA THR A 213 -26.41 -29.92 33.46
C THR A 213 -26.16 -28.96 34.62
N GLY A 214 -26.28 -27.65 34.42
CA GLY A 214 -26.07 -26.62 35.46
C GLY A 214 -24.62 -26.44 35.95
N GLN A 215 -23.71 -27.35 35.61
CA GLN A 215 -22.30 -27.30 36.02
C GLN A 215 -21.48 -26.38 35.09
N ARG A 216 -20.53 -25.62 35.63
CA ARG A 216 -19.62 -24.76 34.86
C ARG A 216 -18.23 -25.38 34.80
N LEU A 217 -17.75 -25.68 33.59
CA LEU A 217 -16.32 -25.94 33.39
C LEU A 217 -15.56 -24.60 33.28
N PRO A 218 -14.31 -24.52 33.80
CA PRO A 218 -13.47 -23.33 33.71
C PRO A 218 -12.84 -23.20 32.31
N VAL A 219 -13.68 -23.09 31.29
CA VAL A 219 -13.29 -23.08 29.87
C VAL A 219 -12.32 -21.97 29.53
N GLY A 220 -12.38 -20.83 30.21
CA GLY A 220 -11.43 -19.73 30.00
C GLY A 220 -9.97 -20.16 30.19
N TRP A 221 -9.68 -20.89 31.27
CA TRP A 221 -8.33 -21.39 31.57
C TRP A 221 -7.89 -22.49 30.61
N ILE A 222 -8.81 -23.37 30.21
CA ILE A 222 -8.52 -24.45 29.26
C ILE A 222 -8.26 -23.88 27.86
N SER A 223 -9.06 -22.91 27.42
CA SER A 223 -8.85 -22.21 26.15
C SER A 223 -7.55 -21.41 26.15
N LEU A 224 -7.22 -20.72 27.26
CA LEU A 224 -5.92 -20.05 27.40
C LEU A 224 -4.77 -21.05 27.29
N GLY A 225 -4.88 -22.20 27.98
CA GLY A 225 -3.92 -23.29 27.93
C GLY A 225 -3.78 -23.89 26.53
N LEU A 226 -4.86 -24.02 25.76
CA LEU A 226 -4.80 -24.47 24.37
C LEU A 226 -4.14 -23.43 23.46
N ILE A 227 -4.58 -22.17 23.55
CA ILE A 227 -4.13 -21.07 22.69
C ILE A 227 -2.64 -20.79 22.89
N VAL A 228 -2.15 -20.88 24.12
CA VAL A 228 -0.72 -20.67 24.43
C VAL A 228 0.06 -21.98 24.34
N GLY A 229 -0.46 -23.04 24.96
CA GLY A 229 0.27 -24.29 25.13
C GLY A 229 0.45 -25.08 23.84
N LEU A 230 -0.53 -25.11 22.94
CA LEU A 230 -0.42 -25.89 21.71
C LEU A 230 0.62 -25.31 20.72
N PRO A 231 0.67 -24.00 20.44
CA PRO A 231 1.79 -23.40 19.69
C PRO A 231 3.14 -23.58 20.37
N LEU A 232 3.18 -23.51 21.71
CA LEU A 232 4.42 -23.63 22.48
C LEU A 232 4.95 -25.06 22.48
N LEU A 233 4.07 -26.07 22.54
CA LEU A 233 4.42 -27.47 22.33
C LEU A 233 4.98 -27.70 20.92
N VAL A 234 4.36 -27.13 19.90
CA VAL A 234 4.87 -27.21 18.53
C VAL A 234 6.25 -26.57 18.44
N LEU A 235 6.44 -25.38 19.02
CA LEU A 235 7.75 -24.71 19.09
C LEU A 235 8.81 -25.53 19.84
N LEU A 236 8.45 -26.23 20.92
CA LEU A 236 9.39 -27.11 21.62
C LEU A 236 9.80 -28.33 20.79
N ILE A 237 8.88 -28.87 19.99
CA ILE A 237 9.13 -30.05 19.13
C ILE A 237 9.89 -29.66 17.86
N SER A 238 9.51 -28.54 17.22
CA SER A 238 10.12 -28.07 15.97
C SER A 238 11.40 -27.26 16.18
N GLY A 239 11.72 -26.89 17.42
CA GLY A 239 12.71 -25.85 17.71
C GLY A 239 12.16 -24.45 17.45
N VAL A 240 13.03 -23.44 17.50
CA VAL A 240 12.71 -22.04 17.17
C VAL A 240 13.05 -21.80 15.69
N PRO A 241 12.08 -21.92 14.75
CA PRO A 241 12.33 -21.79 13.31
C PRO A 241 12.34 -20.31 12.89
N VAL A 242 12.92 -19.45 13.71
CA VAL A 242 13.04 -18.02 13.48
C VAL A 242 14.47 -17.63 13.77
N THR A 243 15.21 -17.31 12.71
CA THR A 243 16.52 -16.68 12.80
C THR A 243 16.39 -15.19 12.54
N TRP A 244 17.38 -14.42 12.98
CA TRP A 244 17.39 -12.97 12.80
C TRP A 244 18.57 -12.60 11.90
N ASP A 245 18.28 -11.95 10.78
CA ASP A 245 19.31 -11.33 9.95
C ASP A 245 19.63 -9.95 10.51
N VAL A 246 20.73 -9.85 11.24
CA VAL A 246 21.18 -8.61 11.88
C VAL A 246 21.91 -7.76 10.84
N PRO A 247 21.59 -6.46 10.69
CA PRO A 247 22.27 -5.60 9.74
C PRO A 247 23.76 -5.49 10.06
N GLU A 248 24.62 -5.73 9.08
CA GLU A 248 26.06 -5.61 9.22
C GLU A 248 26.64 -4.59 8.25
N LEU A 249 27.57 -3.77 8.72
CA LEU A 249 28.27 -2.80 7.88
C LEU A 249 29.21 -3.53 6.90
N LYS A 250 28.85 -3.58 5.61
CA LYS A 250 29.65 -4.21 4.55
C LYS A 250 30.06 -3.19 3.50
N GLY A 251 31.36 -2.86 3.49
CA GLY A 251 31.94 -1.87 2.58
C GLY A 251 31.55 -0.44 2.96
N PHE A 252 30.65 0.17 2.20
CA PHE A 252 30.20 1.55 2.43
C PHE A 252 28.79 1.65 3.03
N ASN A 253 28.03 0.55 3.16
CA ASN A 253 26.67 0.57 3.72
C ASN A 253 26.36 -0.70 4.52
N PHE A 254 25.25 -0.68 5.28
CA PHE A 254 24.71 -1.89 5.89
C PHE A 254 24.09 -2.82 4.85
N ARG A 255 24.18 -4.12 5.10
CA ARG A 255 23.54 -5.20 4.36
C ARG A 255 22.89 -6.18 5.34
N GLY A 256 21.79 -6.78 4.91
CA GLY A 256 20.97 -7.63 5.76
C GLY A 256 20.00 -6.81 6.60
N GLY A 257 19.04 -7.50 7.20
CA GLY A 257 17.97 -6.89 7.98
C GLY A 257 17.01 -6.02 7.16
N VAL A 258 16.08 -5.37 7.86
CA VAL A 258 15.10 -4.44 7.26
C VAL A 258 15.63 -3.01 7.36
N THR A 259 15.56 -2.28 6.24
CA THR A 259 15.86 -0.84 6.21
C THR A 259 14.58 -0.02 6.09
N VAL A 260 14.43 0.99 6.95
CA VAL A 260 13.29 1.92 7.02
C VAL A 260 13.76 3.36 6.88
#